data_AF-A0A292IIV8-F1
#
_entry.id   AF-A0A292IIV8-F1
#
_cell.length_a   1.000
_cell.length_b   1.000
_cell.length_c   1.000
_cell.angle_alpha   90.00
_cell.angle_beta   90.00
_cell.angle_gamma   90.00
#
_symmetry.space_group_name_H-M   'P 1'
#
loop_
_entity.id
_entity.type
_entity.pdbx_description
1 polymer ?
#
loop_
_entity_poly.entity_id
_entity_poly.type
_entity_poly.pdbx_seq_one_letter_code
_entity_poly.pdbx_strand_id
1 'polypeptide(L)'
;MDNKIDISHEVTPEEKEADAGKTLLLITASCSSCVRAKKFFTDNNIPFVEENFYSEPITEKHFKDILSLTENGVYDIISQRSKFLSTNKINIDELKVSELISLIQEHPSIVKRPIILQYDRSGLPKRLMIGYNRQDIKVFCRPIKDIEVHLSDLPSDDCTDGHHTHELYGDPVEHTINIDPIEPSEPTPSSKPQKTKKI
;
A
#
# COMPACT_ATOMS: atom_id res chain seq x y z
N MET A 1 -12.26 -12.08 28.27
CA MET A 1 -10.94 -11.52 28.62
C MET A 1 -10.46 -10.88 27.34
N ASP A 2 -10.76 -9.59 27.25
CA ASP A 2 -10.71 -8.80 26.03
C ASP A 2 -9.26 -8.42 25.73
N ASN A 3 -8.69 -9.00 24.68
CA ASN A 3 -7.40 -8.57 24.15
C ASN A 3 -7.60 -7.28 23.38
N LYS A 4 -7.47 -6.17 24.10
CA LYS A 4 -7.31 -4.84 23.53
C LYS A 4 -5.87 -4.75 23.02
N ILE A 5 -5.66 -4.97 21.72
CA ILE A 5 -4.38 -4.66 21.08
C ILE A 5 -4.44 -3.15 20.79
N ASP A 6 -3.75 -2.37 21.62
CA ASP A 6 -3.47 -0.97 21.33
C ASP A 6 -2.53 -0.92 20.11
N ILE A 7 -3.04 -0.42 18.98
CA ILE A 7 -2.24 -0.13 17.80
C ILE A 7 -2.11 1.39 17.71
N SER A 8 -1.13 1.92 18.43
CA SER A 8 -0.56 3.25 18.21
C SER A 8 0.96 3.09 18.19
N HIS A 9 1.48 2.44 17.14
CA HIS A 9 2.92 2.46 16.89
C HIS A 9 3.24 3.72 16.09
N GLU A 10 3.45 4.82 16.80
CA GLU A 10 4.11 5.99 16.23
C GLU A 10 5.53 5.58 15.82
N VAL A 11 5.81 5.64 14.53
CA VAL A 11 7.14 5.39 13.96
C VAL A 11 8.07 6.48 14.48
N THR A 12 9.04 6.12 15.31
CA THR A 12 9.99 7.08 15.88
C THR A 12 10.88 7.66 14.77
N PRO A 13 11.32 8.93 14.88
CA PRO A 13 12.19 9.56 13.88
C PRO A 13 13.51 8.81 13.62
N GLU A 14 14.03 8.06 14.62
CA GLU A 14 15.25 7.26 14.51
C GLU A 14 15.16 6.16 13.44
N GLU A 15 13.98 5.57 13.20
CA GLU A 15 13.83 4.51 12.20
C GLU A 15 13.85 5.04 10.74
N LYS A 16 13.52 6.32 10.53
CA LYS A 16 13.59 6.93 9.20
C LYS A 16 15.02 7.23 8.76
N GLU A 17 15.87 7.63 9.72
CA GLU A 17 17.27 7.95 9.45
C GLU A 17 18.11 6.70 9.19
N ALA A 18 17.71 5.56 9.78
CA ALA A 18 18.38 4.29 9.59
C ALA A 18 18.41 3.84 8.12
N ASP A 19 17.41 4.14 7.29
CA ASP A 19 17.35 3.65 5.91
C ASP A 19 17.95 4.62 4.87
N ALA A 20 18.45 5.78 5.29
CA ALA A 20 18.98 6.82 4.42
C ALA A 20 20.10 6.33 3.48
N GLY A 21 19.88 6.48 2.17
CA GLY A 21 20.81 6.12 1.10
C GLY A 21 21.04 4.62 0.90
N LYS A 22 20.29 3.77 1.60
CA LYS A 22 20.47 2.31 1.54
C LYS A 22 19.68 1.70 0.38
N THR A 23 20.18 0.57 -0.11
CA THR A 23 19.41 -0.34 -0.97
C THR A 23 19.19 -1.64 -0.23
N LEU A 24 17.94 -1.97 0.05
CA LEU A 24 17.52 -3.17 0.74
C LEU A 24 17.13 -4.26 -0.27
N LEU A 25 17.69 -5.45 -0.10
CA LEU A 25 17.45 -6.63 -0.92
C LEU A 25 16.81 -7.73 -0.06
N LEU A 26 15.48 -7.80 -0.11
CA LEU A 26 14.69 -8.81 0.60
C LEU A 26 14.65 -10.11 -0.20
N ILE A 27 15.24 -11.16 0.37
CA ILE A 27 15.45 -12.45 -0.31
C ILE A 27 15.04 -13.65 0.53
N THR A 28 15.19 -14.84 -0.06
CA THR A 28 15.07 -16.12 0.62
C THR A 28 16.09 -17.11 0.06
N ALA A 29 16.54 -18.07 0.87
CA ALA A 29 17.62 -18.99 0.54
C ALA A 29 17.37 -19.89 -0.71
N SER A 30 16.12 -20.21 -1.04
CA SER A 30 15.76 -21.19 -2.09
C SER A 30 15.20 -20.56 -3.38
N CYS A 31 15.73 -19.40 -3.79
CA CYS A 31 15.16 -18.58 -4.86
C CYS A 31 16.19 -18.26 -5.96
N SER A 32 16.01 -18.83 -7.15
CA SER A 32 16.91 -18.59 -8.30
C SER A 32 16.92 -17.14 -8.76
N SER A 33 15.76 -16.47 -8.74
CA SER A 33 15.63 -15.03 -9.02
C SER A 33 16.41 -14.18 -8.02
N CYS A 34 16.45 -14.59 -6.75
CA CYS A 34 17.16 -13.90 -5.69
C CYS A 34 18.68 -14.04 -5.86
N VAL A 35 19.16 -15.23 -6.24
CA VAL A 35 20.57 -15.45 -6.61
C VAL A 35 20.97 -14.55 -7.78
N ARG A 36 20.12 -14.42 -8.80
CA ARG A 36 20.38 -13.55 -9.95
C ARG A 36 20.40 -12.06 -9.58
N ALA A 37 19.49 -11.62 -8.72
CA ALA A 37 19.48 -10.24 -8.22
C ALA A 37 20.75 -9.96 -7.40
N LYS A 38 21.07 -10.79 -6.41
CA LYS A 38 22.29 -10.66 -5.59
C LYS A 38 23.53 -10.60 -6.47
N LYS A 39 23.67 -11.53 -7.43
CA LYS A 39 24.78 -11.53 -8.38
C LYS A 39 24.85 -10.23 -9.20
N PHE A 40 23.72 -9.69 -9.66
CA PHE A 40 23.71 -8.42 -10.38
C PHE A 40 24.27 -7.27 -9.52
N PHE A 41 23.84 -7.15 -8.27
CA PHE A 41 24.33 -6.11 -7.38
C PHE A 41 25.82 -6.26 -7.07
N THR A 42 26.27 -7.50 -6.79
CA THR A 42 27.70 -7.80 -6.58
C THR A 42 28.55 -7.52 -7.82
N ASP A 43 28.14 -8.00 -9.00
CA ASP A 43 28.91 -7.83 -10.25
C ASP A 43 29.02 -6.36 -10.67
N ASN A 44 28.06 -5.51 -10.29
CA ASN A 44 28.06 -4.07 -10.60
C ASN A 44 28.59 -3.20 -9.45
N ASN A 45 29.11 -3.79 -8.37
CA ASN A 45 29.60 -3.08 -7.18
C ASN A 45 28.58 -2.10 -6.57
N ILE A 46 27.30 -2.46 -6.60
CA ILE A 46 26.23 -1.64 -6.01
C ILE A 46 26.12 -2.06 -4.53
N PRO A 47 26.24 -1.14 -3.55
CA PRO A 47 26.07 -1.48 -2.15
C PRO A 47 24.61 -1.85 -1.86
N PHE A 48 24.40 -2.92 -1.09
CA PHE A 48 23.08 -3.34 -0.65
C PHE A 48 23.16 -4.01 0.73
N VAL A 49 22.03 -4.00 1.43
CA VAL A 49 21.78 -4.77 2.65
C VAL A 49 20.91 -5.97 2.25
N GLU A 50 21.33 -7.16 2.63
CA GLU A 50 20.60 -8.40 2.36
C GLU A 50 19.87 -8.84 3.62
N GLU A 51 18.56 -9.00 3.50
CA GLU A 51 17.73 -9.50 4.59
C GLU A 51 16.92 -10.71 4.10
N ASN A 52 16.93 -11.76 4.90
CA ASN A 52 16.15 -12.97 4.62
C ASN A 52 14.85 -12.92 5.40
N PHE A 53 13.74 -12.69 4.70
CA PHE A 53 12.46 -12.49 5.36
C PHE A 53 11.77 -13.76 5.88
N TYR A 54 12.40 -14.93 5.72
CA TYR A 54 12.03 -16.13 6.47
C TYR A 54 12.63 -16.15 7.88
N SER A 55 13.78 -15.49 8.07
CA SER A 55 14.45 -15.38 9.36
C SER A 55 13.99 -14.13 10.10
N GLU A 56 13.90 -13.01 9.39
CA GLU A 56 13.54 -11.69 9.93
C GLU A 56 12.34 -11.16 9.15
N PRO A 57 11.10 -11.27 9.68
CA PRO A 57 9.91 -10.88 8.94
C PRO A 57 9.95 -9.42 8.47
N ILE A 58 9.29 -9.15 7.33
CA ILE A 58 9.21 -7.79 6.78
C ILE A 58 8.53 -6.88 7.80
N THR A 59 9.21 -5.79 8.16
CA THR A 59 8.71 -4.80 9.11
C THR A 59 7.49 -4.07 8.53
N GLU A 60 6.62 -3.57 9.41
CA GLU A 60 5.45 -2.78 8.97
C GLU A 60 5.88 -1.52 8.19
N LYS A 61 6.97 -0.87 8.62
CA LYS A 61 7.56 0.28 7.91
C LYS A 61 7.93 -0.11 6.48
N HIS A 62 8.75 -1.13 6.29
CA HIS A 62 9.18 -1.56 4.96
C HIS A 62 8.02 -2.02 4.10
N PHE A 63 7.02 -2.68 4.68
CA PHE A 63 5.82 -3.07 3.96
C PHE A 63 5.01 -1.86 3.46
N LYS A 64 4.85 -0.83 4.30
CA LYS A 64 4.23 0.45 3.90
C LYS A 64 5.05 1.17 2.83
N ASP A 65 6.37 1.17 2.95
CA ASP A 65 7.27 1.76 1.95
C ASP A 65 7.15 1.05 0.59
N ILE A 66 7.05 -0.29 0.59
CA ILE A 66 6.79 -1.07 -0.63
C ILE A 66 5.42 -0.68 -1.22
N LEU A 67 4.36 -0.68 -0.42
CA LEU A 67 3.01 -0.31 -0.87
C LEU A 67 2.94 1.10 -1.46
N SER A 68 3.75 2.05 -0.95
CA SER A 68 3.77 3.42 -1.46
C SER A 68 4.30 3.53 -2.90
N LEU A 69 5.04 2.53 -3.36
CA LEU A 69 5.66 2.48 -4.69
C LEU A 69 5.00 1.49 -5.65
N THR A 70 3.99 0.71 -5.22
CA THR A 70 3.30 -0.23 -6.11
C THR A 70 2.19 0.45 -6.90
N GLU A 71 1.92 -0.07 -8.11
CA GLU A 71 0.86 0.44 -8.98
C GLU A 71 -0.47 -0.27 -8.68
N ASN A 72 -0.42 -1.60 -8.48
CA ASN A 72 -1.60 -2.42 -8.20
C ASN A 72 -1.74 -2.75 -6.70
N GLY A 73 -1.09 -1.97 -5.82
CA GLY A 73 -1.15 -2.16 -4.38
C GLY A 73 -0.60 -3.52 -3.93
N VAL A 74 -1.41 -4.26 -3.16
CA VAL A 74 -1.05 -5.55 -2.56
C VAL A 74 -0.83 -6.66 -3.60
N TYR A 75 -1.44 -6.54 -4.78
CA TYR A 75 -1.34 -7.55 -5.85
C TYR A 75 0.04 -7.67 -6.47
N ASP A 76 0.80 -6.58 -6.45
CA ASP A 76 2.18 -6.58 -6.92
C ASP A 76 3.06 -7.36 -5.94
N ILE A 77 2.76 -7.31 -4.64
CA ILE A 77 3.55 -7.93 -3.57
C ILE A 77 3.20 -9.41 -3.39
N ILE A 78 1.91 -9.77 -3.44
CA ILE A 78 1.43 -11.12 -3.16
C ILE A 78 1.41 -11.99 -4.41
N SER A 79 1.93 -13.21 -4.29
CA SER A 79 1.89 -14.23 -5.33
C SER A 79 0.50 -14.87 -5.38
N GLN A 80 -0.32 -14.47 -6.37
CA GLN A 80 -1.62 -15.09 -6.66
C GLN A 80 -1.54 -16.62 -6.91
N ARG A 81 -0.36 -17.14 -7.24
CA ARG A 81 -0.13 -18.59 -7.43
C ARG A 81 0.19 -19.34 -6.14
N SER A 82 0.11 -18.67 -4.99
CA SER A 82 0.37 -19.31 -3.70
C SER A 82 -0.65 -20.41 -3.42
N LYS A 83 -0.15 -21.63 -3.20
CA LYS A 83 -0.99 -22.77 -2.80
C LYS A 83 -1.72 -22.50 -1.49
N PHE A 84 -1.09 -21.76 -0.58
CA PHE A 84 -1.68 -21.43 0.71
C PHE A 84 -2.97 -20.60 0.54
N LEU A 85 -2.94 -19.57 -0.29
CA LEU A 85 -4.11 -18.73 -0.56
C LEU A 85 -5.22 -19.52 -1.24
N SER A 86 -4.89 -20.35 -2.23
CA SER A 86 -5.89 -21.17 -2.93
C SER A 86 -6.52 -22.25 -2.05
N THR A 87 -5.74 -22.90 -1.19
CA THR A 87 -6.24 -23.99 -0.31
C THR A 87 -7.15 -23.44 0.77
N ASN A 88 -6.79 -22.31 1.37
CA ASN A 88 -7.55 -21.68 2.44
C ASN A 88 -8.67 -20.76 1.93
N LYS A 89 -8.82 -20.61 0.60
CA LYS A 89 -9.82 -19.75 -0.06
C LYS A 89 -9.80 -18.32 0.50
N ILE A 90 -8.61 -17.80 0.77
CA ILE A 90 -8.44 -16.46 1.33
C ILE A 90 -8.65 -15.45 0.20
N ASN A 91 -9.58 -14.51 0.40
CA ASN A 91 -9.78 -13.38 -0.49
C ASN A 91 -8.92 -12.20 -0.03
N ILE A 92 -7.98 -11.75 -0.87
CA ILE A 92 -7.06 -10.65 -0.53
C ILE A 92 -7.82 -9.32 -0.44
N ASP A 93 -8.88 -9.13 -1.24
CA ASP A 93 -9.68 -7.90 -1.27
C ASP A 93 -10.46 -7.64 0.02
N GLU A 94 -10.71 -8.69 0.80
CA GLU A 94 -11.45 -8.61 2.06
C GLU A 94 -10.54 -8.34 3.26
N LEU A 95 -9.22 -8.42 3.09
CA LEU A 95 -8.26 -8.24 4.16
C LEU A 95 -7.90 -6.76 4.37
N LYS A 96 -7.84 -6.35 5.63
CA LYS A 96 -7.21 -5.08 6.01
C LYS A 96 -5.69 -5.18 5.83
N VAL A 97 -5.04 -4.04 5.62
CA VAL A 97 -3.57 -3.96 5.51
C VAL A 97 -2.87 -4.58 6.71
N SER A 98 -3.39 -4.36 7.93
CA SER A 98 -2.85 -4.97 9.15
C SER A 98 -2.93 -6.49 9.16
N GLU A 99 -4.07 -7.05 8.72
CA GLU A 99 -4.27 -8.50 8.64
C GLU A 99 -3.38 -9.13 7.57
N LEU A 100 -3.17 -8.42 6.46
CA LEU A 100 -2.25 -8.83 5.42
C LEU A 100 -0.79 -8.87 5.93
N ILE A 101 -0.37 -7.89 6.73
CA ILE A 101 0.95 -7.88 7.34
C ILE A 101 1.10 -9.12 8.25
N SER A 102 0.14 -9.39 9.12
CA SER A 102 0.14 -10.59 9.97
C SER A 102 0.21 -11.88 9.12
N LEU A 103 -0.56 -11.95 8.04
CA LEU A 103 -0.56 -13.10 7.14
C LEU A 103 0.81 -13.34 6.48
N ILE A 104 1.50 -12.25 6.11
CA ILE A 104 2.85 -12.34 5.53
C ILE A 104 3.86 -12.81 6.57
N GLN A 105 3.75 -12.36 7.82
CA GLN A 105 4.62 -12.78 8.91
C GLN A 105 4.44 -14.27 9.23
N GLU A 106 3.21 -14.77 9.22
CA GLU A 106 2.91 -16.20 9.43
C GLU A 106 3.30 -17.07 8.22
N HIS A 107 3.10 -16.54 7.01
CA HIS A 107 3.27 -17.28 5.76
C HIS A 107 4.08 -16.49 4.72
N PRO A 108 5.40 -16.28 4.91
CA PRO A 108 6.24 -15.50 4.01
C PRO A 108 6.30 -16.08 2.58
N SER A 109 5.95 -17.35 2.42
CA SER A 109 5.87 -18.02 1.11
C SER A 109 4.91 -17.36 0.11
N ILE A 110 3.92 -16.59 0.59
CA ILE A 110 2.94 -15.91 -0.26
C ILE A 110 3.51 -14.67 -0.96
N VAL A 111 4.65 -14.15 -0.51
CA VAL A 111 5.26 -12.92 -1.05
C VAL A 111 6.10 -13.24 -2.30
N LYS A 112 6.00 -12.37 -3.31
CA LYS A 112 6.83 -12.43 -4.52
C LYS A 112 8.27 -12.06 -4.20
N ARG A 113 9.21 -12.65 -4.95
CA ARG A 113 10.65 -12.61 -4.63
C ARG A 113 11.52 -12.46 -5.88
N PRO A 114 12.68 -11.78 -5.81
CA PRO A 114 13.14 -10.91 -4.70
C PRO A 114 12.33 -9.61 -4.62
N ILE A 115 12.45 -8.85 -3.52
CA ILE A 115 11.97 -7.46 -3.44
C ILE A 115 13.19 -6.57 -3.24
N ILE A 116 13.32 -5.54 -4.07
CA ILE A 116 14.43 -4.60 -4.02
C ILE A 116 13.87 -3.22 -3.77
N LEU A 117 14.30 -2.58 -2.69
CA LEU A 117 13.86 -1.25 -2.27
C LEU A 117 15.07 -0.35 -2.12
N GLN A 118 15.07 0.80 -2.78
CA GLN A 118 16.16 1.78 -2.70
C GLN A 118 15.63 3.10 -2.16
N TYR A 119 16.32 3.61 -1.14
CA TYR A 119 16.00 4.84 -0.44
C TYR A 119 16.89 5.99 -0.90
N ASP A 120 16.37 7.21 -0.88
CA ASP A 120 17.17 8.42 -1.04
C ASP A 120 17.92 8.79 0.25
N ARG A 121 18.68 9.88 0.21
CA ARG A 121 19.45 10.38 1.36
C ARG A 121 18.56 10.84 2.52
N SER A 122 17.29 11.10 2.28
CA SER A 122 16.32 11.51 3.30
C SER A 122 15.60 10.31 3.94
N GLY A 123 15.90 9.08 3.50
CA GLY A 123 15.26 7.86 4.00
C GLY A 123 13.90 7.58 3.36
N LEU A 124 13.55 8.24 2.26
CA LEU A 124 12.30 7.98 1.53
C LEU A 124 12.49 6.94 0.43
N PRO A 125 11.53 6.01 0.25
CA PRO A 125 11.61 5.00 -0.81
C PRO A 125 11.48 5.67 -2.18
N LYS A 126 12.40 5.38 -3.10
CA LYS A 126 12.42 5.95 -4.47
C LYS A 126 12.24 4.94 -5.58
N ARG A 127 12.74 3.72 -5.39
CA ARG A 127 12.67 2.68 -6.42
C ARG A 127 12.32 1.36 -5.78
N LEU A 128 11.40 0.67 -6.42
CA LEU A 128 10.93 -0.65 -6.07
C LEU A 128 11.08 -1.56 -7.29
N MET A 129 11.55 -2.78 -7.06
CA MET A 129 11.39 -3.88 -8.02
C MET A 129 10.93 -5.13 -7.29
N ILE A 130 9.82 -5.70 -7.76
CA ILE A 130 9.29 -6.97 -7.25
C ILE A 130 9.51 -8.05 -8.32
N GLY A 131 10.18 -9.12 -7.92
CA GLY A 131 10.68 -10.13 -8.85
C GLY A 131 12.03 -9.74 -9.45
N TYR A 132 12.50 -10.54 -10.42
CA TYR A 132 13.75 -10.27 -11.12
C TYR A 132 13.49 -10.14 -12.62
N ASN A 133 13.84 -8.97 -13.16
CA ASN A 133 13.96 -8.74 -14.59
C ASN A 133 15.36 -8.21 -14.89
N ARG A 134 16.05 -8.83 -15.86
CA ARG A 134 17.42 -8.47 -16.27
C ARG A 134 17.51 -7.05 -16.87
N GLN A 135 16.45 -6.57 -17.49
CA GLN A 135 16.42 -5.24 -18.11
C GLN A 135 16.11 -4.18 -17.04
N ASP A 136 15.05 -4.41 -16.25
CA ASP A 136 14.55 -3.42 -15.29
C ASP A 136 15.53 -3.18 -14.14
N ILE A 137 16.22 -4.22 -13.66
CA ILE A 137 17.18 -4.12 -12.55
C ILE A 137 18.33 -3.14 -12.83
N LYS A 138 18.60 -2.80 -14.10
CA LYS A 138 19.61 -1.80 -14.48
C LYS A 138 19.27 -0.40 -13.99
N VAL A 139 18.02 -0.14 -13.58
CA VAL A 139 17.62 1.13 -12.97
C VAL A 139 18.45 1.45 -11.73
N PHE A 140 18.83 0.44 -10.94
CA PHE A 140 19.58 0.61 -9.69
C PHE A 140 21.03 1.03 -9.90
N CYS A 141 21.56 0.95 -11.12
CA CYS A 141 22.88 1.49 -11.47
C CYS A 141 22.89 3.02 -11.58
N ARG A 142 21.71 3.65 -11.73
CA ARG A 142 21.62 5.09 -11.92
C ARG A 142 21.68 5.82 -10.57
N PRO A 143 22.37 6.96 -10.46
CA PRO A 143 22.31 7.78 -9.26
C PRO A 143 20.86 8.18 -8.97
N ILE A 144 20.54 8.31 -7.68
CA ILE A 144 19.28 8.91 -7.23
C ILE A 144 19.44 10.43 -7.37
N LYS A 145 18.48 11.09 -8.01
CA LYS A 145 18.40 12.54 -8.03
C LYS A 145 17.48 12.95 -6.90
N ASP A 146 17.98 13.74 -5.97
CA ASP A 146 17.14 14.39 -4.99
C ASP A 146 16.29 15.42 -5.75
N ILE A 147 14.98 15.39 -5.55
CA ILE A 147 14.09 16.42 -6.13
C ILE A 147 14.23 17.64 -5.24
N GLU A 148 15.03 18.61 -5.67
CA GLU A 148 14.99 19.95 -5.08
C GLU A 148 13.69 20.60 -5.57
N VAL A 149 12.70 20.68 -4.68
CA VAL A 149 11.49 21.47 -4.94
C VAL A 149 11.93 22.92 -4.94
N HIS A 150 11.84 23.58 -6.09
CA HIS A 150 12.14 25.00 -6.19
C HIS A 150 11.06 25.75 -5.41
N LEU A 151 11.44 26.38 -4.30
CA LEU A 151 10.53 27.07 -3.37
C LEU A 151 9.68 28.16 -4.05
N SER A 152 10.06 28.57 -5.27
CA SER A 152 9.33 29.49 -6.15
C SER A 152 8.04 28.90 -6.75
N ASP A 153 7.85 27.58 -6.72
CA ASP A 153 6.68 26.92 -7.30
C ASP A 153 5.51 26.79 -6.29
N LEU A 154 5.74 27.16 -5.03
CA LEU A 154 4.66 27.28 -4.07
C LEU A 154 3.84 28.55 -4.41
N PRO A 155 2.51 28.45 -4.58
CA PRO A 155 1.70 29.64 -4.68
C PRO A 155 1.93 30.45 -3.40
N SER A 156 2.46 31.67 -3.56
CA SER A 156 2.51 32.63 -2.47
C SER A 156 1.06 32.89 -2.05
N ASP A 157 0.66 32.36 -0.89
CA ASP A 157 -0.57 32.75 -0.21
C ASP A 157 -0.45 34.22 0.20
N ASP A 158 -0.65 35.11 -0.76
CA ASP A 158 -0.77 36.55 -0.54
C ASP A 158 -2.26 36.94 -0.65
N CYS A 159 -3.11 36.25 0.13
CA CYS A 159 -4.46 36.70 0.44
C CYS A 159 -4.36 37.78 1.51
N THR A 160 -3.95 38.98 1.10
CA THR A 160 -4.07 40.18 1.95
C THR A 160 -5.52 40.66 1.95
N ASP A 161 -6.35 40.06 2.81
CA ASP A 161 -7.69 40.58 3.10
C ASP A 161 -7.57 41.87 3.92
N GLY A 162 -7.66 43.00 3.24
CA GLY A 162 -7.63 44.34 3.83
C GLY A 162 -8.58 45.31 3.12
N HIS A 163 -9.83 45.36 3.60
CA HIS A 163 -10.81 46.45 3.44
C HIS A 163 -11.28 46.84 2.02
N HIS A 164 -12.48 46.39 1.65
CA HIS A 164 -13.46 47.27 1.01
C HIS A 164 -14.82 47.18 1.71
N THR A 165 -15.35 48.35 2.03
CA THR A 165 -16.55 48.63 2.81
C THR A 165 -17.83 48.23 2.07
N HIS A 166 -18.74 47.60 2.81
CA HIS A 166 -20.18 47.85 2.85
C HIS A 166 -20.83 48.43 1.57
N GLU A 167 -21.50 47.58 0.77
CA GLU A 167 -22.90 47.77 0.33
C GLU A 167 -23.33 46.77 -0.76
N LEU A 168 -24.53 46.22 -0.56
CA LEU A 168 -25.46 45.66 -1.57
C LEU A 168 -25.14 44.28 -2.17
N TYR A 169 -25.48 43.21 -1.44
CA TYR A 169 -26.08 42.02 -2.06
C TYR A 169 -27.35 41.64 -1.29
N GLY A 170 -28.43 41.42 -2.04
CA GLY A 170 -29.80 41.36 -1.58
C GLY A 170 -30.17 40.13 -0.76
N ASP A 171 -31.37 40.23 -0.19
CA ASP A 171 -32.00 39.29 0.73
C ASP A 171 -31.95 37.81 0.28
N PRO A 172 -31.91 36.86 1.24
CA PRO A 172 -31.94 35.44 0.94
C PRO A 172 -33.33 35.01 0.44
N VAL A 173 -33.39 34.42 -0.75
CA VAL A 173 -34.56 33.65 -1.19
C VAL A 173 -34.54 32.27 -0.52
N GLU A 174 -35.46 32.06 0.42
CA GLU A 174 -35.77 30.72 0.92
C GLU A 174 -36.30 29.84 -0.23
N HIS A 175 -35.62 28.73 -0.50
CA HIS A 175 -36.18 27.65 -1.29
C HIS A 175 -36.77 26.59 -0.36
N THR A 176 -38.06 26.71 -0.09
CA THR A 176 -38.86 25.61 0.47
C THR A 176 -39.11 24.58 -0.62
N ILE A 177 -38.43 23.43 -0.55
CA ILE A 177 -38.85 22.23 -1.29
C ILE A 177 -39.88 21.49 -0.44
N ASN A 178 -41.16 21.68 -0.76
CA ASN A 178 -42.21 20.77 -0.34
C ASN A 178 -42.08 19.49 -1.17
N ILE A 179 -41.63 18.40 -0.55
CA ILE A 179 -41.77 17.06 -1.10
C ILE A 179 -42.88 16.39 -0.33
N ASP A 180 -43.94 16.03 -1.06
CA ASP A 180 -45.15 15.41 -0.54
C ASP A 180 -44.89 14.07 0.17
N PRO A 181 -45.75 13.66 1.13
CA PRO A 181 -45.61 12.40 1.85
C PRO A 181 -45.74 11.20 0.91
N ILE A 182 -44.77 10.28 0.98
CA ILE A 182 -44.85 8.98 0.33
C ILE A 182 -45.90 8.14 1.06
N GLU A 183 -47.00 7.81 0.37
CA GLU A 183 -48.02 6.88 0.85
C GLU A 183 -47.44 5.45 0.99
N PRO A 184 -47.78 4.71 2.07
CA PRO A 184 -47.35 3.33 2.24
C PRO A 184 -48.15 2.38 1.33
N SER A 185 -47.46 1.68 0.42
CA SER A 185 -48.07 0.60 -0.36
C SER A 185 -48.38 -0.62 0.52
N GLU A 186 -49.64 -1.05 0.50
CA GLU A 186 -50.19 -2.20 1.21
C GLU A 186 -49.55 -3.56 0.82
N PRO A 187 -49.61 -4.58 1.70
CA PRO A 187 -49.07 -5.91 1.44
C PRO A 187 -50.06 -6.80 0.68
N THR A 188 -49.62 -7.45 -0.39
CA THR A 188 -50.39 -8.52 -1.06
C THR A 188 -49.94 -9.93 -0.65
N PRO A 189 -50.85 -10.93 -0.65
CA PRO A 189 -50.78 -12.07 0.26
C PRO A 189 -50.13 -13.35 -0.29
N SER A 190 -49.77 -14.20 0.67
CA SER A 190 -49.37 -15.62 0.62
C SER A 190 -50.16 -16.53 -0.35
N SER A 191 -49.45 -17.43 -1.04
CA SER A 191 -49.96 -18.77 -1.38
C SER A 191 -48.84 -19.85 -1.38
N LYS A 192 -48.88 -20.77 -0.40
CA LYS A 192 -48.31 -22.14 -0.46
C LYS A 192 -49.28 -23.07 -1.22
N PRO A 193 -49.05 -24.40 -1.33
CA PRO A 193 -47.90 -25.16 -1.85
C PRO A 193 -48.35 -26.17 -2.95
N GLN A 194 -47.44 -26.77 -3.74
CA GLN A 194 -47.73 -28.04 -4.44
C GLN A 194 -46.58 -29.06 -4.35
N LYS A 195 -47.01 -30.31 -4.17
CA LYS A 195 -46.28 -31.55 -3.85
C LYS A 195 -45.73 -32.25 -5.11
N THR A 196 -44.74 -33.13 -4.86
CA THR A 196 -44.37 -34.39 -5.60
C THR A 196 -43.81 -34.25 -7.02
N LYS A 197 -42.74 -34.96 -7.43
CA LYS A 197 -42.62 -36.43 -7.50
C LYS A 197 -41.14 -36.88 -7.63
N LYS A 198 -40.85 -38.05 -7.03
CA LYS A 198 -39.70 -38.94 -7.31
C LYS A 198 -39.54 -39.25 -8.80
N ILE A 199 -38.30 -39.43 -9.26
CA ILE A 199 -37.78 -40.64 -9.95
C ILE A 199 -36.34 -40.81 -9.46
#